data_AF-A0A8T1A334-F1
#
_entry.id   AF-A0A8T1A334-F1
#
_cell.length_a   1.000
_cell.length_b   1.000
_cell.length_c   1.000
_cell.angle_alpha   90.00
_cell.angle_beta   90.00
_cell.angle_gamma   90.00
#
_symmetry.space_group_name_H-M   'P 1'
#
loop_
_entity.id
_entity.type
_entity.pdbx_description
1 polymer ?
#
loop_
_entity_poly.entity_id
_entity_poly.type
_entity_poly.pdbx_seq_one_letter_code
_entity_poly.pdbx_strand_id
1 'polypeptide(L)'
;MEAVVGPYVVMGSKRMKAGSAQKMILHMLTTTAMIRLGKVYRNFMVDLNPSNEKLVHRAKRMIHLATGANEADIEQAFAGADGHVKTAIVMLMAGVDAVEAQRRLDLADGFVRSAIMGPS
;
A
#
# COMPACT_ATOMS: atom_id res chain seq x y z
N MET A 1 -26.61 1.24 6.70
CA MET A 1 -26.34 -0.11 6.13
C MET A 1 -26.63 -1.16 7.20
N GLU A 2 -27.59 -2.05 6.95
CA GLU A 2 -27.89 -3.19 7.81
C GLU A 2 -27.82 -4.46 6.96
N ALA A 3 -26.89 -5.36 7.29
CA ALA A 3 -26.72 -6.63 6.59
C ALA A 3 -27.64 -7.69 7.23
N VAL A 4 -28.29 -8.52 6.41
CA VAL A 4 -29.12 -9.61 6.90
C VAL A 4 -28.22 -10.71 7.47
N VAL A 5 -28.15 -10.82 8.80
CA VAL A 5 -27.26 -11.76 9.52
C VAL A 5 -28.00 -12.84 10.31
N GLY A 6 -29.33 -12.88 10.21
CA GLY A 6 -30.20 -13.76 10.98
C GLY A 6 -30.27 -13.42 12.49
N PRO A 7 -30.99 -14.24 13.28
CA PRO A 7 -31.25 -13.97 14.69
C PRO A 7 -29.98 -14.00 15.55
N TYR A 8 -29.95 -13.19 16.61
CA TYR A 8 -28.81 -13.10 17.51
C TYR A 8 -28.87 -14.17 18.59
N VAL A 9 -27.71 -14.73 18.96
CA VAL A 9 -27.58 -15.70 20.07
C VAL A 9 -28.02 -15.04 21.39
N VAL A 10 -27.60 -13.79 21.61
CA VAL A 10 -28.11 -12.94 22.69
C VAL A 10 -29.12 -11.97 22.07
N MET A 11 -30.38 -12.06 22.49
CA MET A 11 -31.47 -11.25 21.95
C MET A 11 -31.11 -9.76 21.99
N GLY A 12 -31.17 -9.09 20.83
CA GLY A 12 -30.85 -7.67 20.67
C GLY A 12 -29.36 -7.31 20.57
N SER A 13 -28.42 -8.26 20.70
CA SER A 13 -26.97 -7.96 20.72
C SER A 13 -26.38 -7.74 19.32
N LYS A 14 -26.68 -6.58 18.71
CA LYS A 14 -26.20 -6.21 17.36
C LYS A 14 -24.67 -6.13 17.23
N ARG A 15 -23.93 -5.92 18.33
CA ARG A 15 -22.45 -5.88 18.34
C ARG A 15 -21.78 -7.16 17.85
N MET A 16 -22.52 -8.28 17.84
CA MET A 16 -22.02 -9.58 17.37
C MET A 16 -22.06 -9.64 15.83
N LYS A 17 -22.99 -10.41 15.25
CA LYS A 17 -23.00 -10.69 13.82
C LYS A 17 -23.15 -9.43 12.95
N ALA A 18 -24.03 -8.50 13.35
CA ALA A 18 -24.21 -7.26 12.58
C ALA A 18 -22.97 -6.35 12.67
N GLY A 19 -22.38 -6.20 13.86
CA GLY A 19 -21.12 -5.47 14.04
C GLY A 19 -19.96 -6.07 13.23
N SER A 20 -19.81 -7.40 13.24
CA SER A 20 -18.82 -8.09 12.40
C SER A 20 -19.08 -7.88 10.90
N ALA A 21 -20.33 -7.98 10.45
CA ALA A 21 -20.71 -7.74 9.07
C ALA A 21 -20.41 -6.29 8.63
N GLN A 22 -20.77 -5.31 9.46
CA GLN A 22 -20.47 -3.90 9.21
C GLN A 22 -18.97 -3.63 9.11
N LYS A 23 -18.17 -4.24 9.99
CA LYS A 23 -16.70 -4.14 9.93
C LYS A 23 -16.15 -4.68 8.61
N MET A 24 -16.62 -5.84 8.17
CA MET A 24 -16.18 -6.43 6.89
C MET A 24 -16.57 -5.54 5.71
N ILE A 25 -17.81 -5.03 5.68
CA ILE A 25 -18.26 -4.10 4.63
C ILE A 25 -17.39 -2.84 4.61
N LEU A 26 -17.12 -2.25 5.78
CA LEU A 26 -16.28 -1.05 5.87
C LEU A 26 -14.84 -1.32 5.43
N HIS A 27 -14.27 -2.47 5.80
CA HIS A 27 -12.96 -2.89 5.33
C HIS A 27 -12.94 -3.05 3.81
N MET A 28 -13.96 -3.67 3.21
CA MET A 28 -14.05 -3.85 1.76
C MET A 28 -14.12 -2.51 1.03
N LEU A 29 -14.97 -1.59 1.50
CA LEU A 29 -15.13 -0.27 0.89
C LEU A 29 -13.84 0.54 0.97
N THR A 30 -13.24 0.65 2.17
CA THR A 30 -12.01 1.44 2.37
C THR A 30 -10.82 0.82 1.64
N THR A 31 -10.64 -0.50 1.69
CA THR A 31 -9.56 -1.19 0.95
C THR A 31 -9.71 -1.02 -0.55
N THR A 32 -10.93 -1.18 -1.08
CA THR A 32 -11.20 -1.00 -2.52
C THR A 32 -10.94 0.44 -2.97
N ALA A 33 -11.36 1.42 -2.17
CA ALA A 33 -11.07 2.83 -2.44
C ALA A 33 -9.55 3.10 -2.46
N MET A 34 -8.80 2.59 -1.47
CA MET A 34 -7.34 2.77 -1.42
C MET A 34 -6.62 2.10 -2.60
N ILE A 35 -7.08 0.92 -3.05
CA ILE A 35 -6.56 0.28 -4.27
C ILE A 35 -6.80 1.19 -5.49
N ARG A 36 -8.00 1.76 -5.63
CA ARG A 36 -8.34 2.67 -6.73
C ARG A 36 -7.64 4.03 -6.67
N LEU A 37 -7.07 4.40 -5.53
CA LEU A 37 -6.24 5.59 -5.35
C LEU A 37 -4.73 5.31 -5.51
N GLY A 38 -4.36 4.14 -6.04
CA GLY A 38 -2.96 3.78 -6.28
C GLY A 38 -2.14 3.55 -5.00
N LYS A 39 -2.77 3.43 -3.82
CA LYS A 39 -2.10 3.22 -2.53
C LYS A 39 -1.61 1.77 -2.34
N VAL A 40 -1.99 0.89 -3.26
CA VAL A 40 -1.60 -0.52 -3.31
C VAL A 40 -0.95 -0.82 -4.65
N TYR A 41 0.19 -1.51 -4.63
CA TYR A 41 0.85 -2.05 -5.81
C TYR A 41 0.90 -3.58 -5.69
N ARG A 42 0.33 -4.28 -6.67
CA ARG A 42 0.01 -5.72 -6.57
C ARG A 42 -0.84 -5.97 -5.31
N ASN A 43 -0.27 -6.60 -4.29
CA ASN A 43 -0.88 -6.83 -2.98
C ASN A 43 -0.12 -6.14 -1.83
N PHE A 44 0.81 -5.24 -2.15
CA PHE A 44 1.61 -4.47 -1.19
C PHE A 44 0.98 -3.10 -0.93
N MET A 45 0.76 -2.77 0.33
CA MET A 45 0.38 -1.43 0.75
C MET A 45 1.65 -0.55 0.72
N VAL A 46 1.79 0.22 -0.36
CA VAL A 46 3.01 0.97 -0.67
C VAL A 46 2.98 2.39 -0.12
N ASP A 47 1.82 2.87 0.36
CA ASP A 47 1.66 4.16 1.04
C ASP A 47 1.73 3.99 2.57
N LEU A 48 2.85 3.44 3.05
CA LEU A 48 3.11 3.23 4.46
C LEU A 48 4.03 4.34 4.97
N ASN A 49 3.69 4.94 6.12
CA ASN A 49 4.60 5.80 6.88
C ASN A 49 5.32 4.96 7.96
N PRO A 50 6.62 4.63 7.79
CA PRO A 50 7.34 3.76 8.71
C PRO A 50 7.79 4.51 9.98
N SER A 51 6.87 4.65 10.94
CA SER A 51 7.11 5.38 12.20
C SER A 51 7.85 4.60 13.29
N ASN A 52 8.20 3.34 13.04
CA ASN A 52 8.96 2.49 13.96
C ASN A 52 9.77 1.45 13.20
N GLU A 53 10.75 0.86 13.88
CA GLU A 53 11.69 -0.11 13.31
C GLU A 53 10.98 -1.31 12.65
N LYS A 54 9.90 -1.83 13.25
CA LYS A 54 9.11 -2.92 12.65
C LYS A 54 8.49 -2.52 11.30
N LEU A 55 8.00 -1.28 11.20
CA LEU A 55 7.46 -0.76 9.95
C LEU A 55 8.56 -0.47 8.93
N VAL A 56 9.74 -0.03 9.35
CA VAL A 56 10.93 0.11 8.49
C VAL A 56 11.33 -1.24 7.90
N HIS A 57 11.45 -2.30 8.72
CA HIS A 57 11.73 -3.65 8.22
C HIS A 57 10.66 -4.16 7.26
N ARG A 58 9.38 -3.88 7.58
CA ARG A 58 8.26 -4.23 6.70
C ARG A 58 8.37 -3.49 5.36
N ALA A 59 8.71 -2.21 5.36
CA ALA A 59 8.89 -1.39 4.17
C ALA A 59 9.99 -1.98 3.27
N LYS A 60 11.20 -2.20 3.81
CA LYS A 60 12.32 -2.81 3.07
C LYS A 60 11.97 -4.19 2.50
N ARG A 61 11.28 -5.03 3.29
CA ARG A 61 10.79 -6.33 2.81
C ARG A 61 9.79 -6.21 1.65
N MET A 62 8.89 -5.22 1.68
CA MET A 62 7.96 -4.98 0.56
C MET A 62 8.70 -4.54 -0.69
N ILE A 63 9.73 -3.71 -0.56
CA ILE A 63 10.59 -3.30 -1.69
C ILE A 63 11.26 -4.54 -2.29
N HIS A 64 11.90 -5.37 -1.46
CA HIS A 64 12.51 -6.64 -1.90
C HIS A 64 11.52 -7.52 -2.68
N LEU A 65 10.32 -7.75 -2.13
CA LEU A 65 9.32 -8.60 -2.77
C LEU A 65 8.76 -8.00 -4.07
N ALA A 66 8.77 -6.67 -4.20
CA ALA A 66 8.28 -5.97 -5.38
C ALA A 66 9.31 -5.95 -6.52
N THR A 67 10.60 -5.81 -6.19
CA THR A 67 11.68 -5.54 -7.16
C THR A 67 12.66 -6.69 -7.34
N GLY A 68 12.80 -7.59 -6.35
CA GLY A 68 13.83 -8.62 -6.32
C GLY A 68 15.24 -8.12 -6.01
N ALA A 69 15.39 -6.83 -5.68
CA ALA A 69 16.69 -6.21 -5.40
C ALA A 69 17.35 -6.78 -4.14
N ASN A 70 18.67 -6.68 -4.06
CA ASN A 70 19.43 -7.11 -2.88
C ASN A 70 19.30 -6.08 -1.74
N GLU A 71 19.78 -6.44 -0.55
CA GLU A 71 19.66 -5.60 0.65
C GLU A 71 20.37 -4.24 0.52
N ALA A 72 21.54 -4.19 -0.13
CA ALA A 72 22.30 -2.96 -0.32
C ALA A 72 21.56 -1.96 -1.22
N ASP A 73 21.04 -2.44 -2.35
CA ASP A 73 20.26 -1.62 -3.29
C ASP A 73 18.97 -1.11 -2.64
N ILE A 74 18.32 -1.95 -1.82
CA ILE A 74 17.12 -1.57 -1.07
C ILE A 74 17.45 -0.49 -0.04
N GLU A 75 18.54 -0.63 0.70
CA GLU A 75 18.95 0.35 1.71
C GLU A 75 19.19 1.71 1.06
N GLN A 76 19.94 1.71 -0.05
CA GLN A 76 20.26 2.92 -0.79
C GLN A 76 19.01 3.56 -1.39
N ALA A 77 18.14 2.79 -2.03
CA ALA A 77 16.91 3.31 -2.62
C ALA A 77 15.93 3.80 -1.55
N PHE A 78 15.82 3.09 -0.41
CA PHE A 78 14.93 3.48 0.68
C PHE A 78 15.40 4.76 1.37
N ALA A 79 16.71 4.91 1.60
CA ALA A 79 17.30 6.13 2.14
C ALA A 79 17.19 7.30 1.14
N GLY A 80 17.49 7.06 -0.14
CA GLY A 80 17.36 8.08 -1.19
C GLY A 80 15.92 8.53 -1.44
N ALA A 81 14.94 7.68 -1.14
CA ALA A 81 13.52 7.98 -1.20
C ALA A 81 12.96 8.61 0.10
N ASP A 82 13.80 8.98 1.07
CA ASP A 82 13.37 9.50 2.38
C ASP A 82 12.33 8.59 3.06
N GLY A 83 12.53 7.27 2.98
CA GLY A 83 11.63 6.28 3.55
C GLY A 83 10.34 6.00 2.77
N HIS A 84 10.14 6.62 1.60
CA HIS A 84 8.96 6.41 0.77
C HIS A 84 9.08 5.12 -0.06
N VAL A 85 8.25 4.12 0.28
CA VAL A 85 8.26 2.80 -0.38
C VAL A 85 7.92 2.88 -1.86
N LYS A 86 6.92 3.69 -2.25
CA LYS A 86 6.54 3.86 -3.66
C LYS A 86 7.71 4.36 -4.50
N THR A 87 8.36 5.43 -4.02
CA THR A 87 9.46 6.09 -4.71
C THR A 87 10.64 5.14 -4.83
N ALA A 88 11.01 4.44 -3.75
CA ALA A 88 12.07 3.42 -3.78
C ALA A 88 11.78 2.28 -4.79
N ILE A 89 10.54 1.80 -4.90
CA ILE A 89 10.16 0.79 -5.90
C ILE A 89 10.33 1.34 -7.31
N VAL A 90 9.90 2.57 -7.58
CA VAL A 90 10.02 3.19 -8.91
C VAL A 90 11.50 3.43 -9.27
N MET A 91 12.31 3.92 -8.33
CA MET A 91 13.75 4.10 -8.52
C MET A 91 14.43 2.80 -8.97
N LEU A 92 14.18 1.70 -8.25
CA LEU A 92 14.79 0.40 -8.55
C LEU A 92 14.27 -0.24 -9.84
N MET A 93 12.96 -0.13 -10.11
CA MET A 93 12.34 -0.77 -11.27
C MET A 93 12.56 0.00 -12.58
N ALA A 94 12.61 1.33 -12.52
CA ALA A 94 12.80 2.19 -13.68
C ALA A 94 14.24 2.68 -13.86
N GLY A 95 15.13 2.42 -12.88
CA GLY A 95 16.53 2.83 -12.93
C GLY A 95 16.72 4.34 -12.89
N VAL A 96 15.89 5.06 -12.11
CA VAL A 96 15.90 6.53 -12.01
C VAL A 96 16.20 6.99 -10.59
N ASP A 97 16.60 8.25 -10.45
CA ASP A 97 16.80 8.86 -9.14
C ASP A 97 15.47 9.17 -8.43
N ALA A 98 15.56 9.60 -7.16
CA ALA A 98 14.39 9.87 -6.33
C ALA A 98 13.52 11.03 -6.88
N VAL A 99 14.15 12.04 -7.48
CA VAL A 99 13.45 13.22 -8.02
C VAL A 99 12.62 12.83 -9.24
N GLU A 100 13.21 12.10 -10.17
CA GLU A 100 12.53 11.60 -11.36
C GLU A 100 11.48 10.54 -11.00
N ALA A 101 11.76 9.66 -10.04
CA ALA A 101 10.78 8.70 -9.53
C ALA A 101 9.55 9.41 -8.94
N GLN A 102 9.75 10.46 -8.16
CA GLN A 102 8.67 11.25 -7.59
C GLN A 102 7.87 11.96 -8.69
N ARG A 103 8.55 12.59 -9.65
CA ARG A 103 7.92 13.23 -10.80
C ARG A 103 7.05 12.25 -11.61
N ARG A 104 7.54 11.03 -11.84
CA ARG A 104 6.77 9.98 -12.53
C ARG A 104 5.57 9.51 -11.71
N LEU A 105 5.72 9.41 -10.39
CA LEU A 105 4.60 9.08 -9.50
C LEU A 105 3.53 10.17 -9.52
N ASP A 106 3.91 11.44 -9.54
CA ASP A 106 2.98 12.56 -9.59
C ASP A 106 2.22 12.60 -10.92
N LEU A 107 2.92 12.39 -12.05
CA LEU A 107 2.28 12.26 -13.38
C LEU A 107 1.38 11.03 -13.51
N ALA A 108 1.63 10.01 -12.71
CA ALA A 108 0.88 8.77 -12.70
C ALA A 108 -0.21 8.74 -11.61
N ASP A 109 -0.59 9.87 -11.01
CA ASP A 109 -1.56 9.96 -9.91
C ASP A 109 -1.25 8.99 -8.74
N GLY A 110 0.04 8.74 -8.50
CA GLY A 110 0.53 7.84 -7.46
C GLY A 110 0.45 6.35 -7.78
N PHE A 111 0.11 5.97 -9.02
CA PHE A 111 0.10 4.58 -9.48
C PHE A 111 1.51 4.09 -9.87
N VAL A 112 2.09 3.25 -9.01
CA VAL A 112 3.44 2.67 -9.21
C VAL A 112 3.59 1.96 -10.56
N ARG A 113 2.58 1.19 -11.00
CA ARG A 113 2.65 0.46 -12.27
C ARG A 113 2.84 1.39 -13.48
N SER A 114 2.11 2.50 -13.50
CA SER A 114 2.21 3.50 -14.57
C SER A 114 3.53 4.28 -14.46
N ALA A 115 3.94 4.65 -13.24
CA ALA A 115 5.19 5.37 -13.00
C ALA A 115 6.44 4.58 -13.44
N ILE A 116 6.43 3.25 -13.30
CA ILE A 116 7.55 2.39 -13.76
C ILE A 116 7.69 2.43 -15.29
N MET A 117 6.58 2.40 -16.03
CA MET A 117 6.61 2.38 -17.50
C MET A 117 7.04 3.72 -18.12
N GLY A 118 7.03 4.81 -17.34
CA GLY A 118 7.34 6.15 -17.82
C GLY A 118 6.20 6.77 -18.64
N PRO A 119 6.21 8.10 -18.85
CA PRO A 119 5.27 8.73 -19.75
C PRO A 119 5.49 8.22 -21.19
N SER A 120 4.41 7.79 -21.85
CA SER A 120 4.38 7.61 -23.31
C SER A 120 4.37 8.95 -24.03
#